data_AF-A0A1I0VNR8-F1
#
_entry.id   AF-A0A1I0VNR8-F1
#
_cell.length_a   1.000
_cell.length_b   1.000
_cell.length_c   1.000
_cell.angle_alpha   90.00
_cell.angle_beta   90.00
_cell.angle_gamma   90.00
#
_symmetry.space_group_name_H-M   'P 1'
#
loop_
_entity.id
_entity.type
_entity.pdbx_description
1 polymer ?
#
loop_
_entity_poly.entity_id
_entity_poly.type
_entity_poly.pdbx_seq_one_letter_code
_entity_poly.pdbx_strand_id
1 'polypeptide(L)'
;MKIKILLFLLSTFYVANAQNGQGIVGESNWFSGWTNFRPKAAEYNQATQILTGDIKENMTLTKNNVYLIMGTVHVANKAVLTIEPGTVIRGDFDTTGTLTIVKGSRIIAEGTETNPIVFTSNKPTSERKPGDWGGVILMGDAPINRFGGVTSSFYEPNPLYSPFGGTNETSDSGILKYVRIEFAGKKIDAKIALNGLTLAACGNKTKIQYVQISFSSDDSVEGVGGNVDLSNVISYRANDDDFDYSMGIQTTMTNSIAIRNPYASDNTRSRCFEIDSYDKIENYDSTKKKTYIKLNNVTMTNDEENTMGLVKEAISLKTDSFLEVNKCVVAGFSSFIALDDKYLAGDNFKNIKVYNSTVDSCSELFTNEALLKAKNANDWFTQNDKLLYVTSTGINNLFMNNNVKKKPDFRLK
;
A
#
# COMPACT_ATOMS: atom_id res chain seq x y z
N MET A 1 69.30 28.50 -14.60
CA MET A 1 68.15 29.41 -14.53
C MET A 1 66.87 28.58 -14.61
N LYS A 2 66.17 28.48 -13.46
CA LYS A 2 64.83 27.92 -13.16
C LYS A 2 64.13 26.97 -14.17
N ILE A 3 64.07 25.70 -13.81
CA ILE A 3 63.11 24.71 -14.34
C ILE A 3 61.72 25.04 -13.76
N LYS A 4 60.75 25.37 -14.61
CA LYS A 4 59.34 25.51 -14.22
C LYS A 4 58.67 24.14 -14.29
N ILE A 5 58.42 23.54 -13.13
CA ILE A 5 57.52 22.39 -13.00
C ILE A 5 56.10 22.93 -13.07
N LEU A 6 55.37 22.54 -14.10
CA LEU A 6 53.95 22.84 -14.26
C LEU A 6 53.17 21.73 -13.53
N LEU A 7 52.67 22.02 -12.32
CA LEU A 7 51.75 21.15 -11.60
C LEU A 7 50.39 21.19 -12.30
N PHE A 8 50.00 20.10 -12.95
CA PHE A 8 48.61 19.90 -13.38
C PHE A 8 47.79 19.51 -12.15
N LEU A 9 47.01 20.44 -11.60
CA LEU A 9 45.94 20.10 -10.68
C LEU A 9 44.81 19.43 -11.49
N LEU A 10 44.70 18.11 -11.41
CA LEU A 10 43.50 17.40 -11.82
C LEU A 10 42.43 17.66 -10.75
N SER A 11 41.58 18.67 -10.96
CA SER A 11 40.32 18.78 -10.23
C SER A 11 39.36 17.72 -10.77
N THR A 12 39.24 16.60 -10.08
CA THR A 12 38.15 15.64 -10.32
C THR A 12 36.84 16.31 -9.90
N PHE A 13 36.11 16.85 -10.87
CA PHE A 13 34.70 17.18 -10.68
C PHE A 13 33.96 15.86 -10.45
N TYR A 14 33.71 15.52 -9.19
CA TYR A 14 32.60 14.63 -8.87
C TYR A 14 31.34 15.37 -9.28
N VAL A 15 30.81 15.06 -10.46
CA VAL A 15 29.39 15.28 -10.73
C VAL A 15 28.70 14.34 -9.76
N ALA A 16 28.31 14.86 -8.60
CA ALA A 16 27.29 14.21 -7.80
C ALA A 16 26.08 14.13 -8.72
N ASN A 17 25.80 12.94 -9.27
CA ASN A 17 24.50 12.67 -9.88
C ASN A 17 23.51 12.93 -8.76
N ALA A 18 22.88 14.11 -8.77
CA ALA A 18 21.77 14.39 -7.90
C ALA A 18 20.75 13.33 -8.25
N GLN A 19 20.51 12.39 -7.32
CA GLN A 19 19.49 11.39 -7.48
C GLN A 19 18.22 12.12 -7.91
N ASN A 20 17.63 11.72 -9.04
CA ASN A 20 16.33 12.25 -9.45
C ASN A 20 15.40 12.08 -8.25
N GLY A 21 14.96 13.20 -7.67
CA GLY A 21 14.25 13.22 -6.38
C GLY A 21 12.81 12.70 -6.48
N GLN A 22 12.51 11.87 -7.47
CA GLN A 22 11.21 11.29 -7.80
C GLN A 22 11.21 9.78 -7.52
N GLY A 23 10.03 9.22 -7.24
CA GLY A 23 9.85 7.82 -6.89
C GLY A 23 10.60 7.48 -5.62
N ILE A 24 11.22 6.30 -5.59
CA ILE A 24 12.02 5.84 -4.46
C ILE A 24 13.26 6.70 -4.25
N VAL A 25 13.42 7.22 -3.03
CA VAL A 25 14.50 8.11 -2.63
C VAL A 25 15.22 7.65 -1.36
N GLY A 26 16.47 8.09 -1.19
CA GLY A 26 17.33 7.78 -0.06
C GLY A 26 18.76 7.49 -0.49
N GLU A 27 19.73 7.89 0.36
CA GLU A 27 21.16 7.66 0.12
C GLU A 27 21.47 6.16 -0.08
N SER A 28 20.83 5.32 0.73
CA SER A 28 20.85 3.86 0.62
C SER A 28 19.52 3.30 0.11
N ASN A 29 19.57 2.10 -0.48
CA ASN A 29 18.38 1.37 -0.85
C ASN A 29 17.71 0.79 0.41
N TRP A 30 16.66 1.47 0.88
CA TRP A 30 15.92 1.13 2.09
C TRP A 30 15.18 -0.21 2.03
N PHE A 31 15.19 -0.91 0.91
CA PHE A 31 14.62 -2.25 0.77
C PHE A 31 15.53 -3.31 1.44
N SER A 32 16.80 -2.96 1.67
CA SER A 32 17.81 -3.87 2.19
C SER A 32 17.50 -4.32 3.62
N GLY A 33 17.86 -5.57 3.95
CA GLY A 33 17.77 -6.13 5.30
C GLY A 33 16.41 -6.75 5.66
N TRP A 34 15.30 -6.10 5.34
CA TRP A 34 13.99 -6.46 5.90
C TRP A 34 12.96 -6.99 4.89
N THR A 35 13.12 -6.66 3.60
CA THR A 35 12.15 -7.07 2.56
C THR A 35 12.37 -8.51 2.09
N ASN A 36 11.33 -9.10 1.50
CA ASN A 36 11.37 -10.43 0.90
C ASN A 36 10.56 -10.49 -0.39
N PHE A 37 11.24 -10.52 -1.54
CA PHE A 37 10.60 -10.64 -2.86
C PHE A 37 10.46 -12.10 -3.34
N ARG A 38 10.79 -13.08 -2.48
CA ARG A 38 10.62 -14.52 -2.78
C ARG A 38 9.95 -15.26 -1.62
N PRO A 39 8.83 -14.77 -1.05
CA PRO A 39 8.23 -15.33 0.16
C PRO A 39 7.70 -16.76 -0.02
N LYS A 40 7.45 -17.20 -1.27
CA LYS A 40 7.05 -18.58 -1.55
C LYS A 40 8.16 -19.59 -1.23
N ALA A 41 9.42 -19.18 -1.37
CA ALA A 41 10.58 -20.02 -1.07
C ALA A 41 11.13 -19.81 0.35
N ALA A 42 10.54 -18.91 1.14
CA ALA A 42 11.00 -18.62 2.49
C ALA A 42 10.54 -19.69 3.48
N GLU A 43 11.48 -20.36 4.14
CA GLU A 43 11.19 -21.32 5.19
C GLU A 43 11.10 -20.62 6.55
N TYR A 44 10.04 -20.94 7.29
CA TYR A 44 9.83 -20.47 8.66
C TYR A 44 9.54 -21.67 9.55
N ASN A 45 9.92 -21.58 10.83
CA ASN A 45 9.68 -22.66 11.78
C ASN A 45 8.17 -22.95 11.92
N GLN A 46 7.84 -24.19 12.27
CA GLN A 46 6.46 -24.57 12.57
C GLN A 46 5.98 -23.85 13.83
N ALA A 47 4.65 -23.68 13.94
CA ALA A 47 4.04 -23.02 15.08
C ALA A 47 4.31 -23.79 16.39
N THR A 48 4.68 -23.05 17.44
CA THR A 48 4.88 -23.57 18.79
C THR A 48 3.78 -23.13 19.74
N GLN A 49 3.04 -22.07 19.38
CA GLN A 49 1.94 -21.50 20.16
C GLN A 49 0.73 -21.25 19.26
N ILE A 50 -0.47 -21.40 19.81
CA ILE A 50 -1.73 -21.09 19.12
C ILE A 50 -2.35 -19.85 19.74
N LEU A 51 -2.77 -18.91 18.89
CA LEU A 51 -3.57 -17.75 19.24
C LEU A 51 -4.98 -17.97 18.72
N THR A 52 -5.98 -17.85 19.60
CA THR A 52 -7.39 -18.00 19.26
C THR A 52 -8.24 -17.15 20.20
N GLY A 53 -9.42 -16.72 19.74
CA GLY A 53 -10.37 -15.94 20.54
C GLY A 53 -9.85 -14.56 20.94
N ASP A 54 -10.24 -14.11 22.13
CA ASP A 54 -10.01 -12.74 22.58
C ASP A 54 -8.75 -12.59 23.44
N ILE A 55 -7.92 -11.61 23.10
CA ILE A 55 -6.85 -11.07 23.94
C ILE A 55 -7.41 -9.83 24.65
N LYS A 56 -7.83 -9.98 25.91
CA LYS A 56 -8.50 -8.94 26.72
C LYS A 56 -7.58 -8.20 27.70
N GLU A 57 -6.35 -8.67 27.81
CA GLU A 57 -5.28 -8.07 28.62
C GLU A 57 -4.02 -7.95 27.78
N ASN A 58 -3.09 -7.09 28.20
CA ASN A 58 -1.85 -6.90 27.46
C ASN A 58 -1.09 -8.22 27.31
N MET A 59 -0.62 -8.48 26.09
CA MET A 59 0.08 -9.71 25.74
C MET A 59 1.32 -9.38 24.92
N THR A 60 2.41 -10.10 25.17
CA THR A 60 3.64 -10.00 24.39
C THR A 60 3.91 -11.31 23.66
N LEU A 61 4.03 -11.23 22.33
CA LEU A 61 4.51 -12.33 21.49
C LEU A 61 6.03 -12.23 21.36
N THR A 62 6.75 -13.19 21.93
CA THR A 62 8.21 -13.23 21.93
C THR A 62 8.79 -13.96 20.73
N LYS A 63 9.98 -13.56 20.26
CA LYS A 63 10.67 -14.14 19.10
C LYS A 63 11.09 -15.61 19.24
N ASN A 64 11.11 -16.14 20.47
CA ASN A 64 11.47 -17.53 20.75
C ASN A 64 10.36 -18.51 20.34
N ASN A 65 9.17 -18.01 19.99
CA ASN A 65 8.03 -18.79 19.58
C ASN A 65 7.62 -18.44 18.15
N VAL A 66 6.95 -19.39 17.50
CA VAL A 66 6.15 -19.12 16.30
C VAL A 66 4.68 -19.27 16.67
N TYR A 67 3.88 -18.28 16.32
CA TYR A 67 2.48 -18.23 16.68
C TYR A 67 1.62 -18.64 15.49
N LEU A 68 0.54 -19.39 15.72
CA LEU A 68 -0.49 -19.69 14.74
C LEU A 68 -1.78 -18.98 15.11
N ILE A 69 -2.29 -18.12 14.25
CA ILE A 69 -3.61 -17.51 14.37
C ILE A 69 -4.63 -18.53 13.83
N MET A 70 -5.49 -19.03 14.71
CA MET A 70 -6.62 -19.91 14.38
C MET A 70 -7.95 -19.22 14.64
N GLY A 71 -8.75 -19.09 13.59
CA GLY A 71 -9.94 -18.25 13.56
C GLY A 71 -9.60 -16.77 13.63
N THR A 72 -10.59 -15.94 13.95
CA THR A 72 -10.36 -14.52 14.23
C THR A 72 -9.86 -14.35 15.66
N VAL A 73 -8.69 -13.74 15.81
CA VAL A 73 -8.12 -13.32 17.09
C VAL A 73 -8.39 -11.84 17.30
N HIS A 74 -9.08 -11.50 18.38
CA HIS A 74 -9.46 -10.13 18.70
C HIS A 74 -8.58 -9.56 19.81
N VAL A 75 -7.84 -8.49 19.54
CA VAL A 75 -7.23 -7.69 20.61
C VAL A 75 -8.27 -6.68 21.05
N ALA A 76 -8.86 -6.89 22.23
CA ALA A 76 -10.06 -6.21 22.69
C ALA A 76 -9.85 -5.63 24.10
N ASN A 77 -10.88 -4.97 24.64
CA ASN A 77 -10.88 -4.45 26.01
C ASN A 77 -9.71 -3.47 26.30
N LYS A 78 -9.32 -2.66 25.30
CA LYS A 78 -8.20 -1.71 25.38
C LYS A 78 -6.85 -2.37 25.64
N ALA A 79 -6.73 -3.67 25.37
CA ALA A 79 -5.47 -4.40 25.48
C ALA A 79 -4.46 -3.90 24.42
N VAL A 80 -3.19 -4.12 24.74
CA VAL A 80 -2.07 -3.89 23.85
C VAL A 80 -1.43 -5.24 23.53
N LEU A 81 -1.39 -5.58 22.24
CA LEU A 81 -0.62 -6.71 21.74
C LEU A 81 0.76 -6.22 21.30
N THR A 82 1.80 -6.59 22.03
CA THR A 82 3.19 -6.30 21.68
C THR A 82 3.81 -7.51 20.98
N ILE A 83 4.56 -7.29 19.90
CA ILE A 83 5.24 -8.34 19.14
C ILE A 83 6.72 -7.99 19.05
N GLU A 84 7.58 -8.87 19.56
CA GLU A 84 9.03 -8.66 19.53
C GLU A 84 9.59 -8.74 18.10
N PRO A 85 10.66 -7.99 17.79
CA PRO A 85 11.38 -8.11 16.52
C PRO A 85 11.77 -9.56 16.19
N GLY A 86 11.60 -9.95 14.93
CA GLY A 86 11.93 -11.29 14.43
C GLY A 86 10.89 -12.36 14.73
N THR A 87 9.78 -12.02 15.39
CA THR A 87 8.68 -12.97 15.63
C THR A 87 8.01 -13.37 14.31
N VAL A 88 7.72 -14.67 14.17
CA VAL A 88 6.91 -15.21 13.06
C VAL A 88 5.52 -15.57 13.57
N ILE A 89 4.52 -15.09 12.85
CA ILE A 89 3.10 -15.35 13.06
C ILE A 89 2.56 -15.96 11.77
N ARG A 90 1.88 -17.09 11.89
CA ARG A 90 1.30 -17.84 10.78
C ARG A 90 -0.21 -17.73 10.85
N GLY A 91 -0.87 -17.48 9.72
CA GLY A 91 -2.32 -17.50 9.60
C GLY A 91 -2.80 -18.86 9.11
N ASP A 92 -3.76 -19.44 9.81
CA ASP A 92 -4.35 -20.71 9.41
C ASP A 92 -5.31 -20.55 8.23
N PHE A 93 -5.23 -21.48 7.26
CA PHE A 93 -6.12 -21.43 6.09
C PHE A 93 -7.53 -21.87 6.44
N ASP A 94 -7.70 -23.02 7.09
CA ASP A 94 -9.01 -23.67 7.24
C ASP A 94 -9.96 -22.83 8.09
N THR A 95 -9.44 -22.23 9.15
CA THR A 95 -10.21 -21.37 10.06
C THR A 95 -10.27 -19.91 9.63
N THR A 96 -9.63 -19.53 8.51
CA THR A 96 -9.46 -18.13 8.11
C THR A 96 -8.82 -17.32 9.23
N GLY A 97 -7.57 -17.69 9.58
CA GLY A 97 -6.80 -17.00 10.60
C GLY A 97 -6.74 -15.50 10.31
N THR A 98 -7.25 -14.67 11.22
CA THR A 98 -7.30 -13.20 11.06
C THR A 98 -6.92 -12.53 12.37
N LEU A 99 -6.07 -11.50 12.32
CA LEU A 99 -5.76 -10.68 13.51
C LEU A 99 -6.54 -9.37 13.44
N THR A 100 -7.45 -9.16 14.39
CA THR A 100 -8.29 -7.97 14.47
C THR A 100 -7.94 -7.16 15.72
N ILE A 101 -7.40 -5.96 15.53
CA ILE A 101 -7.21 -4.98 16.61
C ILE A 101 -8.49 -4.15 16.70
N VAL A 102 -9.29 -4.43 17.72
CA VAL A 102 -10.61 -3.81 17.91
C VAL A 102 -10.46 -2.35 18.35
N LYS A 103 -11.42 -1.51 17.96
CA LYS A 103 -11.49 -0.10 18.35
C LYS A 103 -11.17 0.11 19.84
N GLY A 104 -10.14 0.90 20.11
CA GLY A 104 -9.67 1.25 21.46
C GLY A 104 -8.53 0.37 21.99
N SER A 105 -8.24 -0.76 21.33
CA SER A 105 -7.05 -1.59 21.56
C SER A 105 -5.90 -1.19 20.63
N ARG A 106 -4.70 -1.73 20.86
CA ARG A 106 -3.48 -1.35 20.11
C ARG A 106 -2.60 -2.55 19.78
N ILE A 107 -1.85 -2.43 18.69
CA ILE A 107 -0.73 -3.33 18.36
C ILE A 107 0.61 -2.59 18.43
N ILE A 108 1.64 -3.21 18.95
CA ILE A 108 3.02 -2.70 18.89
C ILE A 108 3.87 -3.78 18.22
N ALA A 109 3.95 -3.73 16.89
CA ALA A 109 4.78 -4.59 16.07
C ALA A 109 5.91 -3.77 15.46
N GLU A 110 6.95 -3.55 16.26
CA GLU A 110 8.14 -2.78 15.88
C GLU A 110 9.32 -3.72 15.65
N GLY A 111 9.37 -4.34 14.48
CA GLY A 111 10.53 -5.06 14.01
C GLY A 111 11.73 -4.12 13.76
N THR A 112 12.83 -4.70 13.31
CA THR A 112 14.02 -3.93 12.88
C THR A 112 14.39 -4.27 11.44
N GLU A 113 15.25 -3.44 10.84
CA GLU A 113 15.79 -3.70 9.50
C GLU A 113 16.40 -5.10 9.36
N THR A 114 17.00 -5.63 10.43
CA THR A 114 17.63 -6.96 10.44
C THR A 114 16.76 -8.07 11.02
N ASN A 115 15.71 -7.72 11.76
CA ASN A 115 14.78 -8.66 12.39
C ASN A 115 13.33 -8.18 12.17
N PRO A 116 12.84 -8.20 10.92
CA PRO A 116 11.46 -7.85 10.65
C PRO A 116 10.49 -8.87 11.27
N ILE A 117 9.31 -8.41 11.67
CA ILE A 117 8.20 -9.28 12.09
C ILE A 117 7.54 -9.84 10.83
N VAL A 118 7.16 -11.12 10.85
CA VAL A 118 6.56 -11.79 9.70
C VAL A 118 5.19 -12.36 10.04
N PHE A 119 4.18 -11.92 9.31
CA PHE A 119 2.89 -12.58 9.19
C PHE A 119 2.84 -13.35 7.86
N THR A 120 2.56 -14.66 7.88
CA THR A 120 2.64 -15.49 6.67
C THR A 120 1.68 -16.69 6.71
N SER A 121 1.61 -17.45 5.62
CA SER A 121 0.77 -18.64 5.49
C SER A 121 1.21 -19.80 6.41
N ASN A 122 0.25 -20.52 6.99
CA ASN A 122 0.52 -21.78 7.69
C ASN A 122 0.82 -22.96 6.73
N LYS A 123 0.62 -22.81 5.42
CA LYS A 123 0.90 -23.88 4.45
C LYS A 123 2.39 -24.11 4.22
N PRO A 124 2.78 -25.33 3.80
CA PRO A 124 4.14 -25.61 3.35
C PRO A 124 4.49 -24.76 2.11
N THR A 125 5.78 -24.46 1.92
CA THR A 125 6.28 -23.58 0.86
C THR A 125 5.85 -23.99 -0.56
N SER A 126 5.66 -25.28 -0.81
CA SER A 126 5.14 -25.83 -2.07
C SER A 126 3.71 -25.39 -2.39
N GLU A 127 2.90 -25.11 -1.38
CA GLU A 127 1.44 -24.91 -1.50
C GLU A 127 0.99 -23.47 -1.24
N ARG A 128 1.89 -22.59 -0.81
CA ARG A 128 1.54 -21.20 -0.51
C ARG A 128 0.98 -20.48 -1.73
N LYS A 129 -0.13 -19.78 -1.50
CA LYS A 129 -0.84 -18.98 -2.51
C LYS A 129 -1.50 -17.77 -1.86
N PRO A 130 -1.80 -16.70 -2.63
CA PRO A 130 -2.65 -15.62 -2.15
C PRO A 130 -3.94 -16.15 -1.50
N GLY A 131 -4.39 -15.50 -0.42
CA GLY A 131 -5.63 -15.85 0.28
C GLY A 131 -5.50 -17.08 1.17
N ASP A 132 -4.28 -17.40 1.60
CA ASP A 132 -4.02 -18.52 2.50
C ASP A 132 -4.44 -18.25 3.95
N TRP A 133 -4.70 -17.00 4.30
CA TRP A 133 -5.24 -16.59 5.61
C TRP A 133 -5.91 -15.22 5.46
N GLY A 134 -6.57 -14.74 6.53
CA GLY A 134 -7.40 -13.54 6.48
C GLY A 134 -6.60 -12.26 6.29
N GLY A 135 -5.65 -11.97 7.17
CA GLY A 135 -4.88 -10.73 7.16
C GLY A 135 -4.89 -10.01 8.51
N VAL A 136 -4.50 -8.74 8.51
CA VAL A 136 -4.46 -7.89 9.71
C VAL A 136 -5.44 -6.73 9.56
N ILE A 137 -6.30 -6.53 10.57
CA ILE A 137 -7.31 -5.46 10.59
C ILE A 137 -7.02 -4.55 11.79
N LEU A 138 -6.84 -3.25 11.53
CA LEU A 138 -6.74 -2.22 12.56
C LEU A 138 -7.99 -1.35 12.55
N MET A 139 -8.81 -1.42 13.61
CA MET A 139 -9.99 -0.59 13.76
C MET A 139 -9.73 0.55 14.77
N GLY A 140 -10.02 1.77 14.36
CA GLY A 140 -9.91 2.97 15.19
C GLY A 140 -11.22 3.74 15.34
N ASP A 141 -11.14 4.90 15.99
CA ASP A 141 -12.25 5.82 16.24
C ASP A 141 -12.05 7.19 15.56
N ALA A 142 -11.27 7.24 14.47
CA ALA A 142 -11.13 8.45 13.66
C ALA A 142 -12.36 8.70 12.76
N PRO A 143 -12.52 9.90 12.17
CA PRO A 143 -13.67 10.23 11.35
C PRO A 143 -13.83 9.36 10.10
N ILE A 144 -15.08 9.03 9.77
CA ILE A 144 -15.50 8.44 8.48
C ILE A 144 -16.61 9.31 7.88
N ASN A 145 -16.76 9.29 6.56
CA ASN A 145 -17.76 10.10 5.86
C ASN A 145 -19.14 9.44 5.70
N ARG A 146 -19.47 8.48 6.57
CA ARG A 146 -20.81 7.87 6.64
C ARG A 146 -21.74 8.61 7.60
N PHE A 147 -23.05 8.54 7.37
CA PHE A 147 -24.04 9.05 8.32
C PHE A 147 -23.81 8.47 9.73
N GLY A 148 -23.94 9.31 10.76
CA GLY A 148 -23.66 8.93 12.15
C GLY A 148 -22.18 8.84 12.53
N GLY A 149 -21.26 8.70 11.55
CA GLY A 149 -19.80 8.71 11.80
C GLY A 149 -19.24 7.47 12.45
N VAL A 150 -20.06 6.42 12.60
CA VAL A 150 -19.67 5.10 13.09
C VAL A 150 -20.38 4.09 12.20
N THR A 151 -19.70 3.00 11.86
CA THR A 151 -20.27 1.90 11.08
C THR A 151 -19.68 0.57 11.54
N SER A 152 -20.21 -0.54 11.03
CA SER A 152 -19.70 -1.88 11.31
C SER A 152 -18.83 -2.36 10.15
N SER A 153 -17.69 -2.96 10.47
CA SER A 153 -16.81 -3.61 9.50
C SER A 153 -17.49 -4.81 8.87
N PHE A 154 -17.42 -4.93 7.54
CA PHE A 154 -17.89 -6.10 6.80
C PHE A 154 -16.99 -7.32 7.03
N TYR A 155 -15.74 -7.08 7.45
CA TYR A 155 -14.71 -8.09 7.71
C TYR A 155 -14.84 -8.74 9.10
N GLU A 156 -15.62 -8.13 9.99
CA GLU A 156 -15.81 -8.59 11.36
C GLU A 156 -17.29 -8.91 11.59
N PRO A 157 -17.70 -10.19 11.53
CA PRO A 157 -19.10 -10.57 11.70
C PRO A 157 -19.59 -10.45 13.14
N ASN A 158 -18.70 -10.35 14.14
CA ASN A 158 -19.11 -10.20 15.53
C ASN A 158 -19.51 -8.74 15.84
N PRO A 159 -20.79 -8.46 16.16
CA PRO A 159 -21.27 -7.09 16.42
C PRO A 159 -20.62 -6.43 17.65
N LEU A 160 -20.01 -7.22 18.54
CA LEU A 160 -19.24 -6.69 19.67
C LEU A 160 -17.94 -6.01 19.21
N TYR A 161 -17.35 -6.49 18.11
CA TYR A 161 -16.02 -6.09 17.66
C TYR A 161 -16.03 -5.31 16.35
N SER A 162 -17.08 -5.44 15.54
CA SER A 162 -17.20 -4.79 14.24
C SER A 162 -17.30 -3.25 14.22
N PRO A 163 -17.80 -2.55 15.27
CA PRO A 163 -17.96 -1.10 15.19
C PRO A 163 -16.64 -0.31 15.14
N PHE A 164 -16.45 0.49 14.09
CA PHE A 164 -15.31 1.41 13.92
C PHE A 164 -15.80 2.82 13.52
N GLY A 165 -14.89 3.80 13.56
CA GLY A 165 -15.20 5.20 13.31
C GLY A 165 -15.54 5.98 14.58
N GLY A 166 -15.51 7.30 14.46
CA GLY A 166 -15.77 8.24 15.55
C GLY A 166 -15.41 9.67 15.14
N THR A 167 -14.88 10.44 16.09
CA THR A 167 -14.50 11.85 15.86
C THR A 167 -13.03 12.14 16.20
N ASN A 168 -12.27 11.12 16.60
CA ASN A 168 -10.91 11.29 17.13
C ASN A 168 -9.87 11.16 16.01
N GLU A 169 -9.57 12.27 15.33
CA GLU A 169 -8.52 12.30 14.29
C GLU A 169 -7.13 11.88 14.80
N THR A 170 -6.92 11.96 16.12
CA THR A 170 -5.67 11.59 16.79
C THR A 170 -5.69 10.19 17.41
N SER A 171 -6.61 9.33 16.98
CA SER A 171 -6.64 7.95 17.45
C SER A 171 -5.35 7.20 17.13
N ASP A 172 -5.03 6.24 17.99
CA ASP A 172 -3.78 5.47 17.95
C ASP A 172 -4.15 3.99 18.03
N SER A 173 -4.18 3.34 16.87
CA SER A 173 -4.39 1.90 16.73
C SER A 173 -3.09 1.10 16.89
N GLY A 174 -1.95 1.78 17.09
CA GLY A 174 -0.65 1.16 17.28
C GLY A 174 0.39 1.45 16.20
N ILE A 175 1.39 0.57 16.14
CA ILE A 175 2.58 0.71 15.29
C ILE A 175 2.82 -0.61 14.54
N LEU A 176 2.95 -0.51 13.21
CA LEU A 176 3.54 -1.52 12.35
C LEU A 176 4.83 -0.94 11.75
N LYS A 177 5.98 -1.45 12.17
CA LYS A 177 7.30 -1.05 11.69
C LYS A 177 8.19 -2.23 11.37
N TYR A 178 8.77 -2.28 10.16
CA TYR A 178 9.53 -3.44 9.66
C TYR A 178 8.73 -4.74 9.77
N VAL A 179 7.56 -4.74 9.13
CA VAL A 179 6.59 -5.84 9.14
C VAL A 179 6.41 -6.38 7.72
N ARG A 180 6.36 -7.71 7.58
CA ARG A 180 5.98 -8.40 6.35
C ARG A 180 4.64 -9.10 6.53
N ILE A 181 3.72 -8.91 5.61
CA ILE A 181 2.41 -9.58 5.55
C ILE A 181 2.37 -10.34 4.22
N GLU A 182 2.46 -11.67 4.28
CA GLU A 182 2.62 -12.53 3.12
C GLU A 182 1.38 -13.42 2.94
N PHE A 183 0.85 -13.56 1.72
CA PHE A 183 -0.20 -14.52 1.34
C PHE A 183 -1.57 -14.34 2.01
N ALA A 184 -1.87 -13.14 2.49
CA ALA A 184 -3.15 -12.79 3.11
C ALA A 184 -4.28 -12.60 2.07
N GLY A 185 -5.43 -12.13 2.52
CA GLY A 185 -6.52 -11.66 1.66
C GLY A 185 -7.60 -12.70 1.37
N LYS A 186 -7.89 -13.61 2.32
CA LYS A 186 -8.80 -14.74 2.05
C LYS A 186 -10.23 -14.26 1.78
N LYS A 187 -10.81 -14.78 0.69
CA LYS A 187 -12.24 -14.66 0.38
C LYS A 187 -13.09 -15.43 1.40
N ILE A 188 -14.00 -14.73 2.10
CA ILE A 188 -14.83 -15.32 3.16
C ILE A 188 -16.22 -15.71 2.67
N ASP A 189 -16.77 -15.00 1.69
CA ASP A 189 -17.99 -15.41 0.97
C ASP A 189 -17.99 -14.91 -0.49
N ALA A 190 -19.12 -14.99 -1.19
CA ALA A 190 -19.22 -14.56 -2.59
C ALA A 190 -18.95 -13.07 -2.82
N LYS A 191 -19.20 -12.22 -1.82
CA LYS A 191 -19.18 -10.76 -1.87
C LYS A 191 -18.09 -10.12 -1.02
N ILE A 192 -17.57 -10.83 -0.01
CA ILE A 192 -16.60 -10.28 0.94
C ILE A 192 -15.30 -11.07 0.83
N ALA A 193 -14.23 -10.33 0.56
CA ALA A 193 -12.86 -10.79 0.73
C ALA A 193 -12.18 -9.95 1.82
N LEU A 194 -11.21 -10.56 2.50
CA LEU A 194 -10.34 -9.86 3.44
C LEU A 194 -9.14 -9.32 2.67
N ASN A 195 -8.42 -8.39 3.29
CA ASN A 195 -7.25 -7.72 2.70
C ASN A 195 -5.95 -8.13 3.38
N GLY A 196 -4.82 -7.72 2.80
CA GLY A 196 -3.52 -7.88 3.46
C GLY A 196 -3.46 -7.10 4.78
N LEU A 197 -3.72 -5.80 4.68
CA LEU A 197 -3.83 -4.89 5.82
C LEU A 197 -5.05 -3.97 5.65
N THR A 198 -6.03 -4.10 6.53
CA THR A 198 -7.17 -3.18 6.59
C THR A 198 -6.91 -2.10 7.65
N LEU A 199 -7.02 -0.82 7.24
CA LEU A 199 -6.92 0.36 8.09
C LEU A 199 -8.30 1.02 8.19
N ALA A 200 -9.10 0.61 9.17
CA ALA A 200 -10.46 1.10 9.35
C ALA A 200 -10.51 2.23 10.38
N ALA A 201 -10.73 3.47 9.93
CA ALA A 201 -10.76 4.67 10.76
C ALA A 201 -9.56 4.82 11.72
N CYS A 202 -8.37 4.49 11.26
CA CYS A 202 -7.13 4.73 12.01
C CYS A 202 -6.80 6.22 12.02
N GLY A 203 -6.37 6.75 13.16
CA GLY A 203 -6.00 8.16 13.33
C GLY A 203 -4.50 8.41 13.16
N ASN A 204 -4.11 9.69 13.26
CA ASN A 204 -2.78 10.15 12.83
C ASN A 204 -1.63 9.78 13.78
N LYS A 205 -1.96 9.22 14.94
CA LYS A 205 -0.99 8.66 15.87
C LYS A 205 -0.63 7.21 15.54
N THR A 206 -1.48 6.50 14.79
CA THR A 206 -1.13 5.19 14.23
C THR A 206 0.06 5.32 13.27
N LYS A 207 1.02 4.40 13.35
CA LYS A 207 2.24 4.43 12.51
C LYS A 207 2.34 3.19 11.64
N ILE A 208 2.34 3.42 10.31
CA ILE A 208 2.53 2.37 9.29
C ILE A 208 3.79 2.72 8.51
N GLN A 209 4.91 2.07 8.86
CA GLN A 209 6.23 2.42 8.33
C GLN A 209 7.03 1.18 7.97
N TYR A 210 7.71 1.11 6.82
CA TYR A 210 8.48 -0.10 6.46
C TYR A 210 7.63 -1.37 6.55
N VAL A 211 6.48 -1.36 5.86
CA VAL A 211 5.57 -2.51 5.80
C VAL A 211 5.56 -3.05 4.39
N GLN A 212 5.77 -4.35 4.23
CA GLN A 212 5.66 -5.02 2.95
C GLN A 212 4.47 -5.97 2.99
N ILE A 213 3.55 -5.81 2.05
CA ILE A 213 2.47 -6.74 1.79
C ILE A 213 2.79 -7.47 0.48
N SER A 214 2.65 -8.79 0.45
CA SER A 214 3.03 -9.59 -0.70
C SER A 214 2.07 -10.72 -0.96
N PHE A 215 1.70 -10.89 -2.23
CA PHE A 215 0.78 -11.95 -2.67
C PHE A 215 -0.56 -11.91 -1.92
N SER A 216 -1.14 -10.73 -1.70
CA SER A 216 -2.52 -10.63 -1.22
C SER A 216 -3.48 -11.16 -2.29
N SER A 217 -4.53 -11.91 -1.90
CA SER A 217 -5.54 -12.35 -2.87
C SER A 217 -6.60 -11.28 -3.18
N ASP A 218 -6.71 -10.29 -2.32
CA ASP A 218 -7.53 -9.09 -2.50
C ASP A 218 -6.56 -7.90 -2.48
N ASP A 219 -6.91 -6.80 -1.81
CA ASP A 219 -6.04 -5.65 -1.74
C ASP A 219 -4.82 -5.90 -0.84
N SER A 220 -3.70 -5.26 -1.18
CA SER A 220 -2.55 -5.23 -0.26
C SER A 220 -2.86 -4.38 0.97
N VAL A 221 -3.40 -3.17 0.76
CA VAL A 221 -3.87 -2.30 1.83
C VAL A 221 -5.23 -1.74 1.45
N GLU A 222 -6.18 -1.85 2.36
CA GLU A 222 -7.48 -1.20 2.23
C GLU A 222 -7.63 -0.17 3.36
N GLY A 223 -7.86 1.09 3.02
CA GLY A 223 -8.08 2.17 3.97
C GLY A 223 -9.50 2.71 3.90
N VAL A 224 -10.28 2.51 4.97
CA VAL A 224 -11.67 2.98 5.06
C VAL A 224 -11.83 4.05 6.14
N GLY A 225 -11.86 5.31 5.71
CA GLY A 225 -11.91 6.48 6.57
C GLY A 225 -10.66 6.67 7.44
N GLY A 226 -10.71 7.67 8.32
CA GLY A 226 -9.61 8.02 9.23
C GLY A 226 -8.56 8.95 8.64
N ASN A 227 -7.47 9.11 9.39
CA ASN A 227 -6.38 10.03 9.15
C ASN A 227 -5.05 9.32 9.40
N VAL A 228 -4.61 8.44 8.51
CA VAL A 228 -3.39 7.63 8.72
C VAL A 228 -2.40 7.85 7.59
N ASP A 229 -1.16 8.16 7.92
CA ASP A 229 -0.08 8.31 6.93
C ASP A 229 0.76 7.04 6.82
N LEU A 230 1.24 6.77 5.62
CA LEU A 230 2.03 5.59 5.28
C LEU A 230 3.41 6.03 4.75
N SER A 231 4.48 5.39 5.22
CA SER A 231 5.84 5.68 4.72
C SER A 231 6.64 4.41 4.48
N ASN A 232 7.34 4.32 3.35
CA ASN A 232 8.14 3.14 3.02
C ASN A 232 7.31 1.84 2.98
N VAL A 233 6.11 1.90 2.41
CA VAL A 233 5.24 0.75 2.24
C VAL A 233 5.46 0.13 0.85
N ILE A 234 5.46 -1.20 0.79
CA ILE A 234 5.61 -1.98 -0.42
C ILE A 234 4.37 -2.85 -0.60
N SER A 235 3.64 -2.67 -1.70
CA SER A 235 2.76 -3.72 -2.22
C SER A 235 3.52 -4.51 -3.30
N TYR A 236 3.50 -5.83 -3.19
CA TYR A 236 4.14 -6.71 -4.16
C TYR A 236 3.20 -7.83 -4.61
N ARG A 237 2.75 -7.74 -5.86
CA ARG A 237 1.87 -8.72 -6.52
C ARG A 237 0.57 -8.98 -5.77
N ALA A 238 -0.17 -7.93 -5.42
CA ALA A 238 -1.57 -8.07 -5.07
C ALA A 238 -2.34 -8.66 -6.27
N ASN A 239 -3.29 -9.57 -6.00
CA ASN A 239 -4.18 -10.06 -7.03
C ASN A 239 -5.25 -9.03 -7.37
N ASP A 240 -5.70 -8.22 -6.40
CA ASP A 240 -6.55 -7.07 -6.68
C ASP A 240 -5.78 -5.75 -6.57
N ASP A 241 -6.33 -4.70 -5.97
CA ASP A 241 -5.69 -3.39 -5.92
C ASP A 241 -4.50 -3.37 -4.93
N ASP A 242 -3.45 -2.60 -5.25
CA ASP A 242 -2.34 -2.46 -4.29
C ASP A 242 -2.79 -1.62 -3.07
N PHE A 243 -3.60 -0.60 -3.33
CA PHE A 243 -4.15 0.31 -2.33
C PHE A 243 -5.59 0.72 -2.71
N ASP A 244 -6.59 0.26 -1.96
CA ASP A 244 -7.98 0.75 -2.06
C ASP A 244 -8.26 1.74 -0.93
N TYR A 245 -8.81 2.90 -1.27
CA TYR A 245 -9.12 3.96 -0.34
C TYR A 245 -10.55 4.45 -0.48
N SER A 246 -11.30 4.38 0.61
CA SER A 246 -12.68 4.84 0.66
C SER A 246 -13.11 5.48 1.98
N MET A 247 -14.39 5.80 2.08
CA MET A 247 -15.07 6.33 3.28
C MET A 247 -14.46 7.62 3.86
N GLY A 248 -13.90 8.48 3.01
CA GLY A 248 -13.41 9.80 3.43
C GLY A 248 -12.00 9.80 4.02
N ILE A 249 -11.23 8.73 3.81
CA ILE A 249 -9.87 8.62 4.35
C ILE A 249 -9.00 9.81 3.93
N GLN A 250 -8.22 10.32 4.88
CA GLN A 250 -7.20 11.34 4.68
C GLN A 250 -5.83 10.68 4.84
N THR A 251 -5.04 10.57 3.78
CA THR A 251 -3.72 9.95 3.88
C THR A 251 -2.65 10.63 3.04
N THR A 252 -1.46 10.72 3.60
CA THR A 252 -0.22 10.96 2.88
C THR A 252 0.61 9.69 2.82
N MET A 253 0.90 9.24 1.60
CA MET A 253 1.83 8.15 1.33
C MET A 253 3.18 8.70 0.87
N THR A 254 4.26 8.30 1.52
CA THR A 254 5.61 8.82 1.24
C THR A 254 6.62 7.71 0.94
N ASN A 255 7.48 7.91 -0.06
CA ASN A 255 8.63 7.05 -0.38
C ASN A 255 8.26 5.55 -0.42
N SER A 256 7.23 5.22 -1.17
CA SER A 256 6.56 3.90 -1.16
C SER A 256 6.41 3.36 -2.58
N ILE A 257 6.05 2.08 -2.72
CA ILE A 257 5.96 1.44 -4.04
C ILE A 257 4.84 0.41 -4.15
N ALA A 258 4.18 0.40 -5.30
CA ALA A 258 3.34 -0.68 -5.79
C ALA A 258 4.06 -1.40 -6.94
N ILE A 259 4.26 -2.71 -6.81
CA ILE A 259 4.89 -3.57 -7.81
C ILE A 259 3.89 -4.65 -8.22
N ARG A 260 3.20 -4.39 -9.32
CA ARG A 260 2.22 -5.32 -9.89
C ARG A 260 2.89 -6.40 -10.74
N ASN A 261 2.16 -7.50 -10.95
CA ASN A 261 2.49 -8.45 -12.00
C ASN A 261 1.33 -8.49 -13.00
N PRO A 262 1.59 -8.41 -14.32
CA PRO A 262 0.53 -8.43 -15.34
C PRO A 262 -0.41 -9.64 -15.29
N TYR A 263 0.01 -10.74 -14.66
CA TYR A 263 -0.78 -11.98 -14.54
C TYR A 263 -1.37 -12.20 -13.15
N ALA A 264 -1.18 -11.24 -12.23
CA ALA A 264 -1.84 -11.18 -10.93
C ALA A 264 -2.93 -10.09 -11.00
N SER A 265 -4.14 -10.50 -11.36
CA SER A 265 -5.30 -9.62 -11.52
C SER A 265 -6.60 -10.34 -11.17
N ASP A 266 -7.54 -9.60 -10.60
CA ASP A 266 -8.94 -9.94 -10.41
C ASP A 266 -9.74 -9.79 -11.73
N ASN A 267 -10.99 -10.28 -11.75
CA ASN A 267 -11.88 -10.19 -12.91
C ASN A 267 -12.57 -8.81 -13.11
N THR A 268 -12.44 -7.89 -12.15
CA THR A 268 -13.08 -6.56 -12.09
C THR A 268 -12.14 -5.40 -12.45
N ARG A 269 -10.86 -5.70 -12.68
CA ARG A 269 -9.68 -4.83 -12.92
C ARG A 269 -8.86 -4.65 -11.63
N SER A 270 -7.55 -4.53 -11.79
CA SER A 270 -6.64 -4.35 -10.66
C SER A 270 -5.55 -3.33 -10.99
N ARG A 271 -5.25 -2.48 -10.02
CA ARG A 271 -4.59 -1.17 -10.17
C ARG A 271 -3.64 -0.94 -9.01
N CYS A 272 -2.80 0.09 -9.12
CA CYS A 272 -2.01 0.51 -7.96
C CYS A 272 -2.85 1.26 -6.93
N PHE A 273 -3.80 2.07 -7.38
CA PHE A 273 -4.70 2.79 -6.48
C PHE A 273 -6.13 2.77 -7.02
N GLU A 274 -7.08 2.35 -6.20
CA GLU A 274 -8.51 2.68 -6.34
C GLU A 274 -8.87 3.71 -5.26
N ILE A 275 -9.51 4.81 -5.67
CA ILE A 275 -9.71 5.98 -4.81
C ILE A 275 -11.14 6.49 -4.94
N ASP A 276 -11.94 6.15 -3.95
CA ASP A 276 -13.37 6.39 -3.90
C ASP A 276 -13.71 7.22 -2.68
N SER A 277 -14.72 8.09 -2.77
CA SER A 277 -15.19 8.80 -1.56
C SER A 277 -16.14 7.92 -0.75
N TYR A 278 -16.91 7.07 -1.41
CA TYR A 278 -17.94 6.25 -0.80
C TYR A 278 -18.15 4.97 -1.60
N ASP A 279 -18.50 3.89 -0.90
CA ASP A 279 -18.91 2.62 -1.52
C ASP A 279 -20.33 2.74 -2.12
N LYS A 280 -21.24 3.41 -1.38
CA LYS A 280 -22.61 3.67 -1.81
C LYS A 280 -23.04 5.07 -1.43
N ILE A 281 -23.60 5.78 -2.39
CA ILE A 281 -24.08 7.16 -2.21
C ILE A 281 -25.13 7.28 -1.09
N GLU A 282 -25.94 6.24 -0.86
CA GLU A 282 -26.97 6.19 0.18
C GLU A 282 -26.40 6.23 1.61
N ASN A 283 -25.15 5.78 1.81
CA ASN A 283 -24.49 5.77 3.10
C ASN A 283 -23.62 7.01 3.35
N TYR A 284 -23.40 7.81 2.30
CA TYR A 284 -22.46 8.92 2.28
C TYR A 284 -23.06 10.22 2.83
N ASP A 285 -22.41 10.78 3.84
CA ASP A 285 -22.72 12.08 4.40
C ASP A 285 -21.83 13.14 3.73
N SER A 286 -22.41 13.87 2.77
CA SER A 286 -21.70 14.88 1.98
C SER A 286 -21.23 16.11 2.76
N THR A 287 -21.64 16.25 4.03
CA THR A 287 -21.14 17.31 4.91
C THR A 287 -19.77 16.98 5.51
N LYS A 288 -19.32 15.73 5.39
CA LYS A 288 -18.06 15.25 5.94
C LYS A 288 -16.90 15.33 4.95
N LYS A 289 -15.68 15.13 5.45
CA LYS A 289 -14.47 15.11 4.62
C LYS A 289 -14.57 14.00 3.57
N LYS A 290 -14.30 14.37 2.34
CA LYS A 290 -14.15 13.50 1.16
C LYS A 290 -12.79 12.81 1.17
N THR A 291 -12.67 11.65 0.52
CA THR A 291 -11.38 10.94 0.42
C THR A 291 -10.32 11.86 -0.20
N TYR A 292 -9.18 12.02 0.46
CA TYR A 292 -8.07 12.85 -0.04
C TYR A 292 -6.73 12.15 0.17
N ILE A 293 -6.10 11.83 -0.96
CA ILE A 293 -4.86 11.08 -1.02
C ILE A 293 -3.73 12.00 -1.52
N LYS A 294 -2.62 12.02 -0.79
CA LYS A 294 -1.38 12.69 -1.20
C LYS A 294 -0.28 11.65 -1.40
N LEU A 295 0.23 11.54 -2.61
CA LEU A 295 1.33 10.67 -2.97
C LEU A 295 2.60 11.50 -3.14
N ASN A 296 3.60 11.27 -2.29
CA ASN A 296 4.90 11.90 -2.36
C ASN A 296 5.97 10.83 -2.57
N ASN A 297 6.77 10.90 -3.63
CA ASN A 297 7.83 9.91 -3.84
C ASN A 297 7.30 8.46 -3.92
N VAL A 298 6.13 8.28 -4.54
CA VAL A 298 5.53 6.95 -4.74
C VAL A 298 5.89 6.43 -6.13
N THR A 299 6.34 5.18 -6.19
CA THR A 299 6.58 4.47 -7.46
C THR A 299 5.44 3.49 -7.72
N MET A 300 4.91 3.48 -8.93
CA MET A 300 3.93 2.51 -9.43
C MET A 300 4.56 1.83 -10.64
N THR A 301 4.73 0.52 -10.60
CA THR A 301 5.38 -0.22 -11.69
C THR A 301 4.86 -1.64 -11.78
N ASN A 302 5.20 -2.30 -12.87
CA ASN A 302 5.08 -3.73 -13.04
C ASN A 302 6.46 -4.39 -12.94
N ASP A 303 6.51 -5.65 -12.51
CA ASP A 303 7.74 -6.44 -12.50
C ASP A 303 8.02 -7.20 -13.81
N GLU A 304 7.09 -7.13 -14.75
CA GLU A 304 7.20 -7.61 -16.13
C GLU A 304 6.52 -6.60 -17.09
N GLU A 305 6.92 -6.60 -18.36
CA GLU A 305 6.33 -5.71 -19.37
C GLU A 305 4.89 -6.13 -19.71
N ASN A 306 4.03 -5.16 -20.00
CA ASN A 306 2.63 -5.39 -20.38
C ASN A 306 2.50 -5.80 -21.86
N THR A 307 3.01 -6.97 -22.24
CA THR A 307 2.95 -7.45 -23.63
C THR A 307 1.58 -8.00 -24.04
N MET A 308 0.72 -8.32 -23.07
CA MET A 308 -0.58 -8.98 -23.29
C MET A 308 -1.80 -8.06 -23.07
N GLY A 309 -1.59 -6.77 -22.75
CA GLY A 309 -2.67 -5.80 -22.51
C GLY A 309 -3.50 -6.08 -21.25
N LEU A 310 -2.94 -6.84 -20.31
CA LEU A 310 -3.57 -7.20 -19.03
C LEU A 310 -3.42 -6.11 -17.99
N VAL A 311 -2.33 -5.33 -18.05
CA VAL A 311 -2.18 -4.13 -17.20
C VAL A 311 -3.00 -3.00 -17.80
N LYS A 312 -3.87 -2.39 -16.98
CA LYS A 312 -4.73 -1.27 -17.35
C LYS A 312 -4.21 0.04 -16.77
N GLU A 313 -5.05 0.84 -16.11
CA GLU A 313 -4.70 2.08 -15.43
C GLU A 313 -3.84 1.85 -14.18
N ALA A 314 -2.96 2.81 -13.84
CA ALA A 314 -2.26 2.79 -12.56
C ALA A 314 -3.18 3.24 -11.41
N ILE A 315 -4.03 4.23 -11.66
CA ILE A 315 -4.95 4.81 -10.67
C ILE A 315 -6.36 4.88 -11.27
N SER A 316 -7.37 4.40 -10.55
CA SER A 316 -8.77 4.79 -10.75
C SER A 316 -9.13 5.85 -9.72
N LEU A 317 -9.70 6.96 -10.18
CA LEU A 317 -10.12 8.06 -9.32
C LEU A 317 -11.61 8.33 -9.53
N LYS A 318 -12.41 7.96 -8.53
CA LYS A 318 -13.85 8.20 -8.56
C LYS A 318 -14.22 9.56 -8.00
N THR A 319 -15.47 9.90 -8.29
CA THR A 319 -16.09 11.16 -7.90
C THR A 319 -16.00 11.43 -6.41
N ASP A 320 -15.95 12.72 -6.08
CA ASP A 320 -15.88 13.21 -4.71
C ASP A 320 -14.63 12.74 -3.97
N SER A 321 -13.60 12.29 -4.68
CA SER A 321 -12.26 12.05 -4.17
C SER A 321 -11.32 13.22 -4.53
N PHE A 322 -10.15 13.28 -3.90
CA PHE A 322 -9.10 14.23 -4.26
C PHE A 322 -7.75 13.52 -4.28
N LEU A 323 -6.91 13.90 -5.24
CA LEU A 323 -5.61 13.30 -5.44
C LEU A 323 -4.55 14.37 -5.69
N GLU A 324 -3.44 14.25 -4.96
CA GLU A 324 -2.22 15.02 -5.18
C GLU A 324 -1.05 14.07 -5.42
N VAL A 325 -0.37 14.22 -6.54
CA VAL A 325 0.76 13.40 -6.98
C VAL A 325 1.97 14.29 -7.15
N ASN A 326 2.96 14.11 -6.29
CA ASN A 326 4.18 14.89 -6.23
C ASN A 326 5.40 13.98 -6.25
N LYS A 327 6.36 14.24 -7.14
CA LYS A 327 7.60 13.46 -7.20
C LYS A 327 7.36 11.96 -7.34
N CYS A 328 6.30 11.54 -8.02
CA CYS A 328 5.99 10.12 -8.21
C CYS A 328 6.56 9.60 -9.53
N VAL A 329 6.68 8.29 -9.64
CA VAL A 329 7.08 7.58 -10.86
C VAL A 329 5.99 6.56 -11.19
N VAL A 330 5.49 6.58 -12.42
CA VAL A 330 4.50 5.62 -12.92
C VAL A 330 5.09 4.97 -14.16
N ALA A 331 5.16 3.65 -14.22
CA ALA A 331 5.81 2.97 -15.33
C ALA A 331 5.10 1.69 -15.78
N GLY A 332 4.85 1.60 -17.09
CA GLY A 332 4.38 0.36 -17.74
C GLY A 332 2.89 0.04 -17.59
N PHE A 333 2.03 1.07 -17.53
CA PHE A 333 0.57 0.94 -17.49
C PHE A 333 -0.08 1.31 -18.83
N SER A 334 -1.32 0.90 -19.10
CA SER A 334 -2.04 1.39 -20.27
C SER A 334 -2.35 2.87 -20.14
N SER A 335 -2.74 3.31 -18.94
CA SER A 335 -2.90 4.73 -18.63
C SER A 335 -2.42 5.09 -17.23
N PHE A 336 -2.11 6.37 -17.01
CA PHE A 336 -1.74 6.85 -15.68
C PHE A 336 -2.97 6.94 -14.77
N ILE A 337 -4.02 7.69 -15.14
CA ILE A 337 -5.24 7.84 -14.34
C ILE A 337 -6.48 7.59 -15.20
N ALA A 338 -7.33 6.66 -14.77
CA ALA A 338 -8.72 6.55 -15.20
C ALA A 338 -9.60 7.42 -14.30
N LEU A 339 -10.40 8.29 -14.93
CA LEU A 339 -11.24 9.26 -14.27
C LEU A 339 -12.71 8.87 -14.40
N ASP A 340 -13.45 8.95 -13.30
CA ASP A 340 -14.92 8.90 -13.34
C ASP A 340 -15.49 10.04 -14.21
N ASP A 341 -16.62 9.76 -14.88
CA ASP A 341 -17.20 10.66 -15.87
C ASP A 341 -17.53 12.06 -15.30
N LYS A 342 -17.80 12.19 -14.00
CA LYS A 342 -18.04 13.53 -13.41
C LYS A 342 -16.78 14.39 -13.31
N TYR A 343 -15.57 13.82 -13.32
CA TYR A 343 -14.35 14.63 -13.51
C TYR A 343 -14.24 15.16 -14.93
N LEU A 344 -14.72 14.39 -15.89
CA LEU A 344 -14.69 14.71 -17.32
C LEU A 344 -15.84 15.62 -17.74
N ALA A 345 -16.86 15.75 -16.90
CA ALA A 345 -17.89 16.78 -17.01
C ALA A 345 -17.28 18.17 -16.72
N GLY A 346 -17.14 18.98 -17.75
CA GLY A 346 -16.56 20.32 -17.65
C GLY A 346 -15.07 20.28 -17.33
N ASP A 347 -14.67 20.96 -16.26
CA ASP A 347 -13.26 21.20 -15.87
C ASP A 347 -12.89 20.58 -14.51
N ASN A 348 -13.71 19.65 -13.99
CA ASN A 348 -13.55 19.10 -12.64
C ASN A 348 -12.21 18.36 -12.42
N PHE A 349 -11.63 17.80 -13.49
CA PHE A 349 -10.27 17.21 -13.46
C PHE A 349 -9.18 18.20 -13.00
N LYS A 350 -9.41 19.52 -13.08
CA LYS A 350 -8.47 20.54 -12.59
C LYS A 350 -8.31 20.56 -11.08
N ASN A 351 -9.18 19.87 -10.34
CA ASN A 351 -9.06 19.69 -8.89
C ASN A 351 -7.98 18.66 -8.51
N ILE A 352 -7.48 17.88 -9.47
CA ILE A 352 -6.37 16.95 -9.30
C ILE A 352 -5.07 17.72 -9.44
N LYS A 353 -4.10 17.43 -8.56
CA LYS A 353 -2.76 18.02 -8.61
C LYS A 353 -1.75 16.96 -9.02
N VAL A 354 -1.07 17.16 -10.14
CA VAL A 354 0.06 16.33 -10.56
C VAL A 354 1.22 17.25 -10.88
N TYR A 355 2.36 17.04 -10.24
CA TYR A 355 3.54 17.88 -10.44
C TYR A 355 4.83 17.15 -10.07
N ASN A 356 5.94 17.60 -10.66
CA ASN A 356 7.28 17.03 -10.49
C ASN A 356 7.32 15.51 -10.66
N SER A 357 6.49 14.91 -11.51
CA SER A 357 6.32 13.44 -11.57
C SER A 357 6.65 12.89 -12.95
N THR A 358 7.11 11.64 -13.01
CA THR A 358 7.50 10.97 -14.25
C THR A 358 6.52 9.86 -14.58
N VAL A 359 5.97 9.89 -15.80
CA VAL A 359 5.10 8.86 -16.35
C VAL A 359 5.82 8.24 -17.54
N ASP A 360 6.32 7.02 -17.36
CA ASP A 360 7.10 6.28 -18.33
C ASP A 360 6.26 5.18 -19.00
N SER A 361 6.34 5.11 -20.32
CA SER A 361 5.79 4.00 -21.11
C SER A 361 4.30 3.73 -20.84
N CYS A 362 3.51 4.78 -20.60
CA CYS A 362 2.05 4.71 -20.59
C CYS A 362 1.51 4.99 -21.99
N SER A 363 0.49 4.24 -22.41
CA SER A 363 -0.13 4.45 -23.74
C SER A 363 -0.94 5.75 -23.78
N GLU A 364 -1.59 6.09 -22.67
CA GLU A 364 -2.30 7.35 -22.46
C GLU A 364 -1.99 7.90 -21.06
N LEU A 365 -2.15 9.20 -20.81
CA LEU A 365 -2.00 9.73 -19.44
C LEU A 365 -3.35 9.64 -18.72
N PHE A 366 -4.37 10.28 -19.27
CA PHE A 366 -5.70 10.33 -18.66
C PHE A 366 -6.75 9.68 -19.54
N THR A 367 -7.56 8.82 -18.95
CA THR A 367 -8.69 8.15 -19.61
C THR A 367 -9.97 8.32 -18.79
N ASN A 368 -11.12 7.95 -19.36
CA ASN A 368 -12.30 7.65 -18.55
C ASN A 368 -12.23 6.20 -18.02
N GLU A 369 -13.19 5.80 -17.20
CA GLU A 369 -13.29 4.44 -16.67
C GLU A 369 -13.46 3.33 -17.74
N ALA A 370 -13.87 3.70 -18.96
CA ALA A 370 -13.90 2.79 -20.11
C ALA A 370 -12.56 2.74 -20.88
N LEU A 371 -11.50 3.34 -20.34
CA LEU A 371 -10.16 3.47 -20.92
C LEU A 371 -10.13 4.23 -22.26
N LEU A 372 -11.12 5.09 -22.50
CA LEU A 372 -11.13 6.01 -23.63
C LEU A 372 -10.36 7.28 -23.27
N LYS A 373 -9.57 7.79 -24.21
CA LYS A 373 -8.73 8.98 -24.02
C LYS A 373 -9.57 10.19 -23.56
N ALA A 374 -9.21 10.76 -22.41
CA ALA A 374 -9.80 11.99 -21.89
C ALA A 374 -9.08 13.22 -22.44
N LYS A 375 -9.42 13.66 -23.65
CA LYS A 375 -8.67 14.70 -24.39
C LYS A 375 -8.39 15.97 -23.55
N ASN A 376 -9.42 16.56 -22.94
CA ASN A 376 -9.28 17.81 -22.20
C ASN A 376 -8.36 17.69 -20.97
N ALA A 377 -8.40 16.54 -20.28
CA ALA A 377 -7.52 16.28 -19.15
C ALA A 377 -6.06 16.11 -19.61
N ASN A 378 -5.82 15.36 -20.69
CA ASN A 378 -4.47 15.21 -21.26
C ASN A 378 -3.90 16.57 -21.68
N ASP A 379 -4.68 17.40 -22.39
CA ASP A 379 -4.27 18.73 -22.85
C ASP A 379 -3.97 19.67 -21.67
N TRP A 380 -4.62 19.49 -20.51
CA TRP A 380 -4.39 20.29 -19.30
C TRP A 380 -3.10 19.90 -18.58
N PHE A 381 -2.87 18.59 -18.35
CA PHE A 381 -1.75 18.10 -17.56
C PHE A 381 -0.41 18.03 -18.30
N THR A 382 -0.42 18.17 -19.63
CA THR A 382 0.79 18.20 -20.46
C THR A 382 1.30 19.60 -20.79
N GLN A 383 0.66 20.64 -20.23
CA GLN A 383 1.14 22.01 -20.37
C GLN A 383 2.49 22.20 -19.67
N ASN A 384 3.36 23.04 -20.24
CA ASN A 384 4.75 23.20 -19.79
C ASN A 384 4.87 23.62 -18.30
N ASP A 385 3.86 24.26 -17.73
CA ASP A 385 3.83 24.71 -16.34
C ASP A 385 3.45 23.59 -15.33
N LYS A 386 2.99 22.41 -15.80
CA LYS A 386 2.51 21.32 -14.92
C LYS A 386 3.59 20.38 -14.40
N LEU A 387 4.83 20.48 -14.90
CA LEU A 387 5.98 19.69 -14.42
C LEU A 387 5.72 18.16 -14.41
N LEU A 388 4.97 17.67 -15.41
CA LEU A 388 4.76 16.25 -15.67
C LEU A 388 5.71 15.80 -16.79
N TYR A 389 6.60 14.86 -16.49
CA TYR A 389 7.59 14.36 -17.43
C TYR A 389 7.08 13.05 -18.04
N VAL A 390 6.85 13.04 -19.35
CA VAL A 390 6.40 11.85 -20.07
C VAL A 390 7.58 11.24 -20.83
N THR A 391 7.88 9.98 -20.57
CA THR A 391 9.05 9.28 -21.11
C THR A 391 8.68 7.90 -21.68
N SER A 392 9.62 7.28 -22.40
CA SER A 392 9.46 5.96 -23.02
C SER A 392 10.71 5.10 -22.83
N THR A 393 11.36 5.22 -21.67
CA THR A 393 12.60 4.53 -21.31
C THR A 393 12.37 3.03 -21.11
N GLY A 394 11.21 2.66 -20.56
CA GLY A 394 10.83 1.29 -20.25
C GLY A 394 11.32 0.83 -18.88
N ILE A 395 10.52 0.01 -18.19
CA ILE A 395 10.76 -0.43 -16.81
C ILE A 395 12.14 -1.08 -16.59
N ASN A 396 12.68 -1.76 -17.60
CA ASN A 396 13.99 -2.42 -17.55
C ASN A 396 15.18 -1.45 -17.54
N ASN A 397 14.97 -0.25 -18.08
CA ASN A 397 16.01 0.78 -18.14
C ASN A 397 15.79 1.90 -17.12
N LEU A 398 14.55 2.12 -16.68
CA LEU A 398 14.16 3.23 -15.81
C LEU A 398 14.82 3.18 -14.41
N PHE A 399 14.89 1.99 -13.82
CA PHE A 399 15.36 1.80 -12.45
C PHE A 399 16.80 1.28 -12.38
N MET A 400 17.50 1.56 -11.29
CA MET A 400 18.84 1.05 -10.98
C MET A 400 18.91 -0.48 -11.14
N ASN A 401 17.93 -1.20 -10.58
CA ASN A 401 17.76 -2.63 -10.78
C ASN A 401 16.30 -3.07 -10.47
N ASN A 402 15.46 -3.29 -11.47
CA ASN A 402 14.08 -3.76 -11.27
C ASN A 402 13.94 -5.28 -11.05
N ASN A 403 15.04 -6.04 -10.99
CA ASN A 403 14.97 -7.50 -10.90
C ASN A 403 14.62 -7.97 -9.47
N VAL A 404 13.33 -8.25 -9.25
CA VAL A 404 12.77 -8.75 -7.99
C VAL A 404 13.29 -10.12 -7.55
N LYS A 405 13.91 -10.90 -8.46
CA LYS A 405 14.54 -12.19 -8.11
C LYS A 405 15.95 -12.04 -7.49
N LYS A 406 16.53 -10.83 -7.56
CA LYS A 406 17.85 -10.48 -7.01
C LYS A 406 17.70 -9.51 -5.83
N LYS A 407 18.50 -8.44 -5.81
CA LYS A 407 18.40 -7.31 -4.87
C LYS A 407 17.80 -6.12 -5.62
N PRO A 408 16.47 -5.99 -5.70
CA PRO A 408 15.86 -4.90 -6.45
C PRO A 408 16.20 -3.54 -5.84
N ASP A 409 16.33 -2.55 -6.70
CA ASP A 409 16.57 -1.14 -6.40
C ASP A 409 15.76 -0.30 -7.40
N PHE A 410 14.63 0.21 -6.92
CA PHE A 410 13.67 0.98 -7.71
C PHE A 410 13.94 2.49 -7.67
N ARG A 411 15.13 2.92 -7.26
CA ARG A 411 15.59 4.29 -7.49
C ARG A 411 15.81 4.50 -9.00
N LEU A 412 15.50 5.69 -9.51
CA LEU A 412 15.74 6.04 -10.91
C LEU A 412 17.24 6.03 -11.24
N LYS A 413 17.59 5.68 -12.49
CA LYS A 413 18.97 5.76 -13.01
C LYS A 413 19.43 7.19 -13.28
#